data_AF-A0A3D5QYX9-F1
#
_entry.id   AF-A0A3D5QYX9-F1
#
_cell.length_a   1.000
_cell.length_b   1.000
_cell.length_c   1.000
_cell.angle_alpha   90.00
_cell.angle_beta   90.00
_cell.angle_gamma   90.00
#
_symmetry.space_group_name_H-M   'P 1'
#
loop_
_entity.id
_entity.type
_entity.pdbx_description
1 polymer ?
#
loop_
_entity_poly.entity_id
_entity_poly.type
_entity_poly.pdbx_seq_one_letter_code
_entity_poly.pdbx_strand_id
1 'polypeptide(L)'
;MPLIQVYYKDKEEIFAALQVEGLELLYQIIGRAVDKKSTPEKNIRSIAQAYLLFSEEHKNYFDIINYFLTSPGTVFSPVLKKDIDEHGNASIATLACAIQDGIDKKLFKAADPRRQAMILWATFNGVIQLKKLEKTLL
;
A
#
# COMPACT_ATOMS: atom_id res chain seq x y z
N MET A 1 -29.69 -26.59 -1.71
CA MET A 1 -28.67 -26.16 -0.72
C MET A 1 -28.26 -24.71 -1.02
N PRO A 2 -28.85 -23.66 -0.38
CA PRO A 2 -28.51 -22.27 -0.68
C PRO A 2 -27.83 -21.50 0.47
N LEU A 3 -27.57 -22.10 1.63
CA LEU A 3 -27.08 -21.38 2.81
C LEU A 3 -25.59 -21.01 2.77
N ILE A 4 -24.81 -21.53 1.81
CA ILE A 4 -23.37 -21.28 1.75
C ILE A 4 -23.09 -19.94 1.04
N GLN A 5 -23.71 -19.62 -0.10
CA GLN A 5 -23.31 -18.44 -0.88
C GLN A 5 -23.62 -17.09 -0.23
N VAL A 6 -24.69 -17.00 0.57
CA VAL A 6 -25.04 -15.76 1.31
C VAL A 6 -23.95 -15.44 2.34
N TYR A 7 -23.45 -16.46 3.05
CA TYR A 7 -22.44 -16.30 4.09
C TYR A 7 -21.06 -15.90 3.57
N TYR A 8 -20.75 -16.23 2.32
CA TYR A 8 -19.48 -15.84 1.67
C TYR A 8 -19.54 -14.42 1.10
N LYS A 9 -20.68 -14.00 0.55
CA LYS A 9 -20.87 -12.64 0.03
C LYS A 9 -20.73 -11.58 1.12
N ASP A 10 -21.35 -11.81 2.28
CA ASP A 10 -21.28 -10.88 3.42
C ASP A 10 -19.84 -10.75 3.97
N LYS A 11 -19.07 -11.84 3.97
CA LYS A 11 -17.67 -11.83 4.43
C LYS A 11 -16.77 -11.07 3.48
N GLU A 12 -16.86 -11.32 2.18
CA GLU A 12 -16.05 -10.61 1.18
C GLU A 12 -16.34 -9.11 1.17
N GLU A 13 -17.60 -8.70 1.36
CA GLU A 13 -17.97 -7.29 1.50
C GLU A 13 -17.37 -6.66 2.77
N ILE A 14 -17.39 -7.37 3.91
CA ILE A 14 -16.73 -6.90 5.14
C ILE A 14 -15.21 -6.77 4.93
N PHE A 15 -14.56 -7.76 4.34
CA PHE A 15 -13.13 -7.72 4.09
C PHE A 15 -12.75 -6.60 3.10
N ALA A 16 -13.59 -6.33 2.10
CA ALA A 16 -13.37 -5.22 1.18
C ALA A 16 -13.55 -3.86 1.86
N ALA A 17 -14.55 -3.70 2.74
CA ALA A 17 -14.72 -2.49 3.54
C ALA A 17 -13.51 -2.24 4.46
N LEU A 18 -13.02 -3.29 5.14
CA LEU A 18 -11.80 -3.23 5.94
C LEU A 18 -10.56 -2.91 5.10
N GLN A 19 -10.50 -3.38 3.85
CA GLN A 19 -9.41 -3.04 2.94
C GLN A 19 -9.42 -1.55 2.58
N VAL A 20 -10.59 -0.98 2.29
CA VAL A 20 -10.73 0.46 2.03
C VAL A 20 -10.29 1.28 3.25
N GLU A 21 -10.78 0.93 4.44
CA GLU A 21 -10.36 1.57 5.69
C GLU A 21 -8.84 1.46 5.92
N GLY A 22 -8.27 0.28 5.66
CA GLY A 22 -6.83 0.06 5.77
C GLY A 22 -6.00 0.88 4.79
N LEU A 23 -6.47 1.02 3.54
CA LEU A 23 -5.81 1.84 2.51
C LEU A 23 -5.92 3.33 2.81
N GLU A 24 -7.06 3.79 3.34
CA GLU A 24 -7.23 5.16 3.79
C GLU A 24 -6.29 5.47 4.96
N LEU A 25 -6.26 4.62 5.98
CA LEU A 25 -5.35 4.76 7.11
C LEU A 25 -3.89 4.79 6.67
N LEU A 26 -3.50 3.88 5.77
CA LEU A 26 -2.16 3.85 5.21
C LEU A 26 -1.82 5.16 4.48
N TYR A 27 -2.73 5.66 3.66
CA TYR A 27 -2.57 6.93 2.96
C TYR A 27 -2.37 8.09 3.93
N GLN A 28 -3.15 8.15 5.02
CA GLN A 28 -3.00 9.18 6.05
C GLN A 28 -1.64 9.10 6.77
N ILE A 29 -1.18 7.88 7.13
CA ILE A 29 0.11 7.67 7.77
C ILE A 29 1.25 8.12 6.85
N ILE A 30 1.21 7.73 5.57
CA ILE A 30 2.18 8.15 4.56
C ILE A 30 2.15 9.67 4.36
N GLY A 31 0.96 10.27 4.25
CA GLY A 31 0.80 11.72 4.10
C GLY A 31 1.39 12.51 5.26
N ARG A 32 1.26 12.01 6.50
CA ARG A 32 1.88 12.61 7.69
C ARG A 32 3.39 12.45 7.75
N ALA A 33 3.94 11.41 7.13
CA ALA A 33 5.38 11.14 7.11
C ALA A 33 6.15 12.03 6.13
N VAL A 34 5.47 12.61 5.14
CA VAL A 34 6.07 13.50 4.14
C VAL A 34 6.17 14.93 4.66
N ASP A 35 7.37 15.50 4.59
CA ASP A 35 7.63 16.89 4.93
C ASP A 35 8.08 17.67 3.68
N LYS A 36 7.30 18.69 3.31
CA LYS A 36 7.59 19.54 2.13
C LYS A 36 8.92 20.28 2.22
N LYS A 37 9.47 20.47 3.43
CA LYS A 37 10.77 21.13 3.66
C LYS A 37 11.95 20.15 3.63
N SER A 38 11.68 18.85 3.68
CA SER A 38 12.70 17.80 3.66
C SER A 38 13.16 17.48 2.23
N THR A 39 14.29 16.77 2.11
CA THR A 39 14.81 16.35 0.80
C THR A 39 13.96 15.21 0.21
N PRO A 40 13.95 15.06 -1.13
CA PRO A 40 13.28 13.95 -1.81
C PRO A 40 13.65 12.58 -1.24
N GLU A 41 14.95 12.33 -1.03
CA GLU A 41 15.45 11.08 -0.45
C GLU A 41 14.92 10.85 0.97
N LYS A 42 14.92 11.89 1.80
CA LYS A 42 14.40 11.79 3.16
C LYS A 42 12.91 11.50 3.17
N ASN A 43 12.13 12.13 2.29
CA ASN A 43 10.71 11.82 2.14
C ASN A 43 10.47 10.37 1.67
N ILE A 44 11.21 9.86 0.69
CA ILE A 44 11.12 8.46 0.27
C ILE A 44 11.41 7.52 1.46
N ARG A 45 12.44 7.83 2.26
CA ARG A 45 12.79 7.05 3.46
C ARG A 45 11.70 7.12 4.52
N SER A 46 11.12 8.29 4.77
CA SER A 46 9.99 8.45 5.70
C SER A 46 8.77 7.65 5.25
N ILE A 47 8.47 7.62 3.94
CA ILE A 47 7.39 6.80 3.38
C ILE A 47 7.67 5.30 3.62
N ALA A 48 8.90 4.84 3.37
CA ALA A 48 9.28 3.44 3.63
C ALA A 48 9.11 3.06 5.11
N GLN A 49 9.54 3.94 6.02
CA GLN A 49 9.38 3.74 7.47
C GLN A 49 7.91 3.74 7.89
N ALA A 50 7.11 4.66 7.36
CA ALA A 50 5.66 4.70 7.57
C ALA A 50 4.98 3.40 7.11
N TYR A 51 5.36 2.88 5.94
CA TYR A 51 4.83 1.60 5.43
C TYR A 51 5.24 0.42 6.32
N LEU A 52 6.49 0.40 6.80
CA LEU A 52 6.96 -0.61 7.76
C LEU A 52 6.18 -0.54 9.07
N LEU A 53 6.03 0.64 9.68
CA LEU A 53 5.29 0.83 10.92
C LEU A 53 3.83 0.39 10.76
N PHE A 54 3.18 0.76 9.65
CA PHE A 54 1.84 0.29 9.34
C PHE A 54 1.76 -1.25 9.29
N SER A 55 2.75 -1.92 8.70
CA SER A 55 2.79 -3.39 8.66
C SER A 55 2.94 -4.05 10.04
N GLU A 56 3.50 -3.34 11.02
CA GLU A 56 3.76 -3.83 12.37
C GLU A 56 2.63 -3.48 13.33
N GLU A 57 2.16 -2.24 13.33
CA GLU A 57 1.14 -1.70 14.25
C GLU A 57 -0.29 -1.97 13.76
N HIS A 58 -0.50 -2.05 12.44
CA HIS A 58 -1.79 -2.28 11.81
C HIS A 58 -1.81 -3.59 11.02
N LYS A 59 -1.25 -4.65 11.62
CA LYS A 59 -1.03 -5.96 10.99
C LYS A 59 -2.27 -6.54 10.31
N ASN A 60 -3.44 -6.46 10.95
CA ASN A 60 -4.68 -7.02 10.38
C ASN A 60 -5.04 -6.34 9.05
N TYR A 61 -4.96 -5.00 8.98
CA TYR A 61 -5.19 -4.27 7.73
C TYR A 61 -4.13 -4.61 6.68
N PHE A 62 -2.86 -4.68 7.09
CA PHE A 62 -1.77 -5.06 6.18
C PHE A 62 -1.94 -6.46 5.58
N ASP A 63 -2.35 -7.44 6.40
CA ASP A 63 -2.57 -8.82 5.96
C ASP A 63 -3.79 -8.90 5.03
N ILE A 64 -4.87 -8.17 5.31
CA ILE A 64 -6.05 -8.06 4.42
C ILE A 64 -5.67 -7.46 3.06
N ILE A 65 -4.92 -6.35 3.06
CA ILE A 65 -4.46 -5.71 1.83
C ILE A 65 -3.63 -6.68 0.98
N ASN A 66 -2.70 -7.42 1.59
CA ASN A 66 -1.85 -8.39 0.88
C ASN A 66 -2.62 -9.63 0.40
N TYR A 67 -3.60 -10.09 1.18
CA TYR A 67 -4.44 -11.22 0.80
C TYR A 67 -5.14 -10.95 -0.54
N PHE A 68 -5.75 -9.78 -0.70
CA PHE A 68 -6.45 -9.42 -1.92
C PHE A 68 -5.54 -9.08 -3.11
N LEU A 69 -4.32 -8.58 -2.85
CA LEU A 69 -3.33 -8.38 -3.91
C LEU A 69 -2.81 -9.70 -4.50
N THR A 70 -2.83 -10.78 -3.72
CA THR A 70 -2.26 -12.08 -4.11
C THR A 70 -3.30 -13.15 -4.41
N SER A 71 -4.58 -12.95 -4.07
CA SER A 71 -5.65 -13.92 -4.30
C SER A 71 -6.18 -13.87 -5.74
N PRO A 72 -5.90 -14.88 -6.59
CA PRO A 72 -6.40 -14.92 -7.95
C PRO A 72 -7.92 -15.13 -7.94
N GLY A 73 -8.65 -14.23 -8.60
CA GLY A 73 -10.10 -14.37 -8.78
C GLY A 73 -10.98 -13.55 -7.84
N THR A 74 -10.41 -12.66 -7.02
CA THR A 74 -11.24 -11.71 -6.26
C THR A 74 -11.88 -10.70 -7.22
N VAL A 75 -13.18 -10.84 -7.46
CA VAL A 75 -13.96 -9.86 -8.22
C VAL A 75 -14.63 -8.92 -7.22
N PHE A 76 -13.96 -7.81 -6.90
CA PHE A 76 -14.60 -6.74 -6.14
C PHE A 76 -15.81 -6.19 -6.91
N SER A 77 -16.82 -5.73 -6.18
CA SER A 77 -17.87 -4.92 -6.81
C SER A 77 -17.22 -3.70 -7.50
N PRO A 78 -17.80 -3.17 -8.59
CA PRO A 78 -17.24 -2.02 -9.30
C PRO A 78 -17.02 -0.79 -8.40
N VAL A 79 -17.88 -0.62 -7.39
CA VAL A 79 -17.76 0.46 -6.39
C VAL A 79 -16.54 0.24 -5.49
N LEU A 80 -16.41 -0.95 -4.91
CA LEU A 80 -15.26 -1.29 -4.06
C LEU A 80 -13.93 -1.23 -4.81
N LYS A 81 -13.92 -1.67 -6.08
CA LYS A 81 -12.73 -1.56 -6.93
C LYS A 81 -12.31 -0.11 -7.14
N LYS A 82 -13.28 0.79 -7.37
CA LYS A 82 -13.02 2.21 -7.53
C LYS A 82 -12.39 2.80 -6.27
N ASP A 83 -12.93 2.50 -5.09
CA ASP A 83 -12.42 3.03 -3.82
C ASP A 83 -11.02 2.49 -3.50
N ILE A 84 -10.79 1.19 -3.74
CA ILE A 84 -9.46 0.58 -3.63
C ILE A 84 -8.47 1.23 -4.60
N ASP A 85 -8.88 1.45 -5.86
CA ASP A 85 -8.05 2.11 -6.86
C ASP A 85 -7.75 3.56 -6.46
N GLU A 86 -8.71 4.31 -5.91
CA GLU A 86 -8.51 5.70 -5.48
C GLU A 86 -7.52 5.81 -4.31
N HIS A 87 -7.76 5.06 -3.22
CA HIS A 87 -6.91 5.14 -2.03
C HIS A 87 -5.55 4.43 -2.20
N GLY A 88 -5.53 3.29 -2.89
CA GLY A 88 -4.30 2.57 -3.23
C GLY A 88 -3.40 3.40 -4.14
N ASN A 89 -3.96 4.05 -5.17
CA ASN A 89 -3.17 4.93 -6.04
C ASN A 89 -2.69 6.19 -5.30
N ALA A 90 -3.41 6.71 -4.30
CA ALA A 90 -3.01 7.92 -3.59
C ALA A 90 -1.68 7.76 -2.82
N SER A 91 -1.46 6.60 -2.19
CA SER A 91 -0.19 6.29 -1.50
C SER A 91 0.98 6.19 -2.48
N ILE A 92 0.79 5.49 -3.60
CA ILE A 92 1.81 5.34 -4.64
C ILE A 92 2.09 6.68 -5.34
N ALA A 93 1.05 7.48 -5.56
CA ALA A 93 1.18 8.83 -6.10
C ALA A 93 2.02 9.73 -5.19
N THR A 94 1.86 9.62 -3.87
CA THR A 94 2.66 10.37 -2.89
C THR A 94 4.15 10.02 -3.01
N LEU A 95 4.49 8.73 -3.17
CA LEU A 95 5.85 8.29 -3.44
C LEU A 95 6.36 8.77 -4.81
N ALA A 96 5.52 8.73 -5.85
CA ALA A 96 5.85 9.23 -7.18
C ALA A 96 6.15 10.75 -7.17
N CYS A 97 5.39 11.53 -6.39
CA CYS A 97 5.65 12.96 -6.20
C CYS A 97 7.02 13.22 -5.56
N ALA A 98 7.41 12.45 -4.55
CA ALA A 98 8.73 12.58 -3.93
C ALA A 98 9.86 12.24 -4.93
N ILE A 99 9.65 11.25 -5.80
CA ILE A 99 10.61 10.90 -6.87
C ILE A 99 10.68 12.02 -7.92
N GLN A 100 9.54 12.56 -8.35
CA GLN A 100 9.48 13.67 -9.30
C GLN A 100 10.20 14.90 -8.75
N ASP A 101 9.99 15.26 -7.48
CA ASP A 101 10.69 16.38 -6.83
C ASP A 101 12.22 16.20 -6.85
N GLY A 102 12.71 14.98 -6.68
CA GLY A 102 14.13 14.69 -6.82
C GLY A 102 14.66 14.74 -8.25
N ILE A 103 13.85 14.39 -9.24
CA ILE A 103 14.18 14.55 -10.66
C ILE A 103 14.24 16.04 -11.02
N ASP A 104 13.25 16.83 -10.60
CA ASP A 104 13.15 18.26 -10.88
C ASP A 104 14.32 19.04 -10.26
N LYS A 105 14.74 18.64 -9.05
CA LYS A 105 15.93 19.16 -8.36
C LYS A 105 17.25 18.63 -8.90
N LYS A 106 17.23 17.76 -9.93
CA LYS A 106 18.40 17.09 -10.53
C LYS A 106 19.21 16.24 -9.54
N LEU A 107 18.58 15.78 -8.46
CA LEU A 107 19.16 14.88 -7.47
C LEU A 107 19.04 13.42 -7.91
N PHE A 108 17.99 13.10 -8.68
CA PHE A 108 17.76 11.78 -9.27
C PHE A 108 17.89 11.81 -10.79
N LYS A 109 18.23 10.66 -11.39
CA LYS A 109 18.25 10.51 -12.84
C LYS A 109 16.83 10.60 -13.41
N ALA A 110 16.70 11.16 -14.61
CA ALA A 110 15.43 11.21 -15.32
C ALA A 110 14.89 9.78 -15.56
N ALA A 111 13.66 9.54 -15.10
CA ALA A 111 12.93 8.30 -15.24
C ALA A 111 11.43 8.58 -15.09
N ASP A 112 10.57 7.61 -15.43
CA ASP A 112 9.14 7.69 -15.12
C ASP A 112 8.92 7.58 -13.60
N PRO A 113 8.42 8.61 -12.90
CA PRO A 113 8.31 8.60 -11.44
C PRO A 113 7.32 7.56 -10.93
N ARG A 114 6.22 7.30 -11.66
CA ARG A 114 5.20 6.34 -11.27
C ARG A 114 5.74 4.92 -11.36
N ARG A 115 6.49 4.61 -12.42
CA ARG A 115 7.18 3.33 -12.58
C ARG A 115 8.21 3.12 -11.47
N GLN A 116 8.98 4.14 -11.11
CA GLN A 116 9.94 4.04 -10.01
C GLN A 116 9.25 3.87 -8.66
N ALA A 117 8.13 4.57 -8.42
CA ALA A 117 7.33 4.40 -7.22
C ALA A 117 6.81 2.97 -7.08
N MET A 118 6.31 2.36 -8.16
CA MET A 118 5.87 0.96 -8.17
C MET A 118 7.00 -0.01 -7.83
N ILE A 119 8.21 0.20 -8.39
CA ILE A 119 9.38 -0.64 -8.11
C ILE A 119 9.79 -0.54 -6.64
N LEU A 120 9.86 0.67 -6.10
CA LEU A 120 10.18 0.90 -4.69
C LEU A 120 9.11 0.32 -3.77
N TRP A 121 7.83 0.49 -4.10
CA TRP A 121 6.73 -0.08 -3.33
C TRP A 121 6.78 -1.61 -3.29
N ALA A 122 7.01 -2.24 -4.44
CA ALA A 122 7.21 -3.69 -4.52
C ALA A 122 8.42 -4.16 -3.69
N THR A 123 9.50 -3.37 -3.69
CA THR A 123 10.70 -3.63 -2.90
C THR A 123 10.40 -3.56 -1.40
N PHE A 124 9.72 -2.51 -0.94
CA PHE A 124 9.32 -2.37 0.46
C PHE A 124 8.44 -3.54 0.90
N ASN A 125 7.45 -3.90 0.09
CA ASN A 125 6.59 -5.04 0.38
C ASN A 125 7.38 -6.35 0.45
N GLY A 126 8.26 -6.60 -0.52
CA GLY A 126 9.11 -7.79 -0.53
C GLY A 126 9.98 -7.92 0.72
N VAL A 127 10.64 -6.83 1.13
CA VAL A 127 11.48 -6.81 2.35
C VAL A 127 10.65 -7.11 3.60
N ILE A 128 9.45 -6.53 3.73
CA ILE A 128 8.57 -6.79 4.88
C ILE A 128 8.13 -8.26 4.90
N GLN A 129 7.79 -8.84 3.75
CA GLN A 129 7.38 -10.24 3.67
C GLN A 129 8.54 -11.19 4.00
N LEU A 130 9.76 -10.89 3.56
CA LEU A 130 10.96 -11.65 3.95
C LEU A 130 11.22 -11.60 5.45
N LYS A 131 11.08 -10.41 6.08
CA LYS A 131 11.19 -10.26 7.54
C LYS A 131 10.16 -11.09 8.31
N LYS A 132 8.93 -11.22 7.78
CA LYS A 132 7.89 -12.10 8.36
C LYS A 132 8.25 -13.58 8.23
N LEU A 133 8.82 -13.98 7.09
CA LEU A 133 9.27 -15.35 6.85
C LEU A 133 10.38 -15.76 7.82
N GLU A 134 11.40 -14.90 8.02
CA GLU A 134 12.49 -15.17 8.98
C GLU A 134 11.97 -15.40 10.40
N LYS A 135 11.01 -14.59 10.87
CA LYS A 135 10.37 -14.75 12.19
C LYS A 135 9.52 -16.03 12.33
N THR A 136 9.18 -16.70 11.24
CA THR A 136 8.35 -17.91 11.24
C THR A 136 9.21 -19.17 11.17
N LEU A 137 10.40 -19.08 10.57
CA LEU A 137 11.34 -20.19 10.41
C LEU A 137 12.32 -20.35 11.59
N LEU A 138 12.46 -19.33 12.43
CA LEU A 138 13.30 -19.27 13.63
C LEU A 138 12.45 -19.11 14.89
#